data_AF-A0A4R0JDF0-F1
#
_entry.id   AF-A0A4R0JDF0-F1
#
_cell.length_a   1.000
_cell.length_b   1.000
_cell.length_c   1.000
_cell.angle_alpha   90.00
_cell.angle_beta   90.00
_cell.angle_gamma   90.00
#
_symmetry.space_group_name_H-M   'P 1'
#
loop_
_entity.id
_entity.type
_entity.pdbx_description
1 polymer ?
#
loop_
_entity_poly.entity_id
_entity_poly.type
_entity_poly.pdbx_seq_one_letter_code
_entity_poly.pdbx_strand_id
1 'polypeptide(L)'
;MGAKRTKTVYAGGRATRPVPTTPEERSGLVLTDDELQVLAQWSVLADAHFKRRMELDWAKDGVSGQLYVVEARPLTFPAIVISPPSGARILQH
;
A
#
# COMPACT_ATOMS: atom_id res chain seq x y z
N MET A 1 5.05 -3.85 -12.75
CA MET A 1 4.90 -2.42 -12.38
C MET A 1 3.49 -1.95 -12.69
N GLY A 2 2.87 -1.14 -11.82
CA GLY A 2 1.61 -0.47 -12.13
C GLY A 2 1.79 0.65 -13.16
N ALA A 3 0.78 0.89 -14.00
CA ALA A 3 0.86 1.84 -15.12
C ALA A 3 0.99 3.31 -14.69
N LYS A 4 0.57 3.65 -13.45
CA LYS A 4 0.71 4.96 -12.79
C LYS A 4 0.48 6.15 -13.72
N ARG A 5 -0.57 6.14 -14.57
CA ARG A 5 -0.73 7.11 -15.69
C ARG A 5 -1.08 8.54 -15.25
N THR A 6 -1.74 8.66 -14.11
CA THR A 6 -2.27 9.93 -13.57
C THR A 6 -1.99 9.96 -12.07
N LYS A 7 -1.70 11.15 -11.54
CA LYS A 7 -1.62 11.44 -10.11
C LYS A 7 -2.51 12.63 -9.77
N THR A 8 -2.94 12.74 -8.52
CA THR A 8 -3.70 13.89 -8.03
C THR A 8 -2.78 14.83 -7.27
N VAL A 9 -2.83 16.13 -7.57
CA VAL A 9 -2.02 17.16 -6.91
C VAL A 9 -2.91 18.27 -6.36
N TYR A 10 -2.42 19.01 -5.36
CA TYR A 10 -3.10 20.18 -4.83
C TYR A 10 -3.26 21.28 -5.91
N ALA A 11 -4.44 21.89 -5.94
CA ALA A 11 -4.83 22.93 -6.90
C ALA A 11 -5.24 24.24 -6.21
N GLY A 12 -4.60 24.55 -5.08
CA GLY A 12 -4.90 25.72 -4.25
C GLY A 12 -6.12 25.53 -3.35
N GLY A 13 -6.10 26.15 -2.16
CA GLY A 13 -7.18 26.01 -1.17
C GLY A 13 -7.41 24.54 -0.76
N ARG A 14 -8.67 24.08 -0.83
CA ARG A 14 -9.07 22.68 -0.60
C ARG A 14 -9.24 21.88 -1.90
N ALA A 15 -8.85 22.43 -3.04
CA ALA A 15 -9.04 21.78 -4.33
C ALA A 15 -7.86 20.87 -4.67
N THR A 16 -8.17 19.80 -5.41
CA THR A 16 -7.19 18.89 -6.01
C THR A 16 -7.50 18.71 -7.48
N ARG A 17 -6.49 18.45 -8.30
CA ARG A 17 -6.67 18.16 -9.73
C ARG A 17 -5.85 16.94 -10.18
N PRO A 18 -6.36 16.12 -11.09
CA PRO A 18 -5.58 15.09 -11.74
C PRO A 18 -4.57 15.72 -12.71
N VAL A 19 -3.36 15.17 -12.75
CA VAL A 19 -2.31 15.51 -13.72
C VAL A 19 -1.66 14.24 -14.25
N PRO A 20 -1.22 14.22 -15.52
CA PRO A 20 -0.45 13.10 -16.03
C PRO A 20 0.85 12.97 -15.23
N THR A 21 1.28 11.74 -14.97
CA THR A 21 2.61 11.45 -14.43
C THR A 21 3.66 11.52 -15.53
N THR A 22 4.89 11.87 -15.17
CA THR A 22 6.01 11.85 -16.12
C THR A 22 6.47 10.41 -16.42
N PRO A 23 7.21 10.17 -17.52
CA PRO A 23 7.81 8.85 -17.78
C PRO A 23 8.66 8.31 -16.62
N GLU A 24 9.41 9.19 -15.95
CA GLU A 24 10.29 8.86 -14.82
C GLU A 24 9.48 8.43 -13.60
N GLU A 25 8.39 9.13 -13.30
CA GLU A 25 7.47 8.75 -12.22
C GLU A 25 6.80 7.40 -12.49
N ARG A 26 6.56 7.07 -13.77
CA ARG A 26 5.98 5.77 -14.16
C ARG A 26 6.95 4.62 -14.02
N SER A 27 8.23 4.83 -14.33
CA SER A 27 9.27 3.81 -14.18
C SER A 27 9.77 3.68 -12.74
N GLY A 28 9.60 4.70 -11.91
CA GLY A 28 9.98 4.68 -10.51
C GLY A 28 9.09 3.79 -9.62
N LEU A 29 9.69 3.31 -8.52
CA LEU A 29 8.95 2.80 -7.37
C LEU A 29 8.43 3.97 -6.55
N VAL A 30 7.22 3.82 -5.98
CA VAL A 30 6.59 4.86 -5.15
C VAL A 30 7.16 4.85 -3.72
N LEU A 31 7.75 3.72 -3.33
CA LEU A 31 8.35 3.47 -2.04
C LEU A 31 9.76 2.94 -2.22
N THR A 32 10.64 3.29 -1.30
CA THR A 32 11.91 2.60 -1.07
C THR A 32 11.68 1.29 -0.30
N ASP A 33 12.68 0.41 -0.28
CA ASP A 33 12.60 -0.86 0.46
C ASP A 33 12.42 -0.63 1.98
N ASP A 34 13.09 0.39 2.53
CA ASP A 34 12.96 0.76 3.95
C ASP A 34 11.54 1.22 4.27
N GLU A 35 10.93 2.03 3.40
CA GLU A 35 9.55 2.48 3.56
C GLU A 35 8.55 1.33 3.46
N LEU A 36 8.81 0.38 2.56
CA LEU A 36 8.01 -0.83 2.45
C LEU A 36 8.08 -1.66 3.75
N GLN A 37 9.27 -1.78 4.35
CA GLN A 37 9.45 -2.47 5.61
C GLN A 37 8.71 -1.78 6.76
N VAL A 38 8.70 -0.45 6.82
CA VAL A 38 7.92 0.33 7.79
C VAL A 38 6.41 0.04 7.66
N LEU A 39 5.86 0.08 6.44
CA LEU A 39 4.43 -0.20 6.21
C LEU A 39 4.07 -1.67 6.54
N ALA A 40 4.96 -2.62 6.27
CA ALA A 40 4.77 -4.02 6.63
C ALA A 40 4.72 -4.19 8.16
N GLN A 41 5.62 -3.55 8.89
CA GLN A 41 5.63 -3.57 10.35
C GLN A 41 4.35 -2.95 10.92
N TRP A 42 3.89 -1.81 10.39
CA TRP A 42 2.63 -1.20 10.82
C TRP A 42 1.43 -2.11 10.59
N SER A 43 1.39 -2.83 9.46
CA SER A 43 0.32 -3.77 9.15
C SER A 43 0.25 -4.89 10.20
N VAL A 44 1.38 -5.48 10.56
CA VAL A 44 1.46 -6.53 11.59
C VAL A 44 1.08 -5.99 12.97
N LEU A 45 1.55 -4.79 13.32
CA LEU A 45 1.24 -4.16 14.61
C LEU A 45 -0.24 -3.81 14.74
N ALA A 46 -0.88 -3.32 13.67
CA ALA A 46 -2.31 -3.02 13.66
C ALA A 46 -3.13 -4.29 13.89
N ASP A 47 -2.83 -5.37 13.17
CA ASP A 47 -3.50 -6.67 13.35
C ASP A 47 -3.36 -7.20 14.78
N ALA A 48 -2.16 -7.11 15.35
CA ALA A 48 -1.88 -7.53 16.72
C ALA A 48 -2.63 -6.67 17.75
N HIS A 49 -2.65 -5.35 17.56
CA HIS A 49 -3.30 -4.41 18.47
C HIS A 49 -4.82 -4.60 18.51
N PHE A 50 -5.46 -4.68 17.35
CA PHE A 50 -6.92 -4.81 17.24
C PHE A 50 -7.40 -6.28 17.30
N LYS A 51 -6.47 -7.24 17.36
CA LYS A 51 -6.73 -8.69 17.44
C LYS A 51 -7.60 -9.20 16.28
N ARG A 52 -7.50 -8.57 15.12
CA ARG A 52 -8.21 -8.92 13.89
C ARG A 52 -7.50 -8.30 12.70
N ARG A 53 -7.77 -8.82 11.49
CA ARG A 53 -7.22 -8.24 10.25
C ARG A 53 -7.71 -6.80 10.05
N MET A 54 -6.78 -5.90 9.86
CA MET A 54 -6.96 -4.48 9.61
C MET A 54 -6.52 -4.12 8.20
N GLU A 55 -7.19 -3.12 7.64
CA GLU A 55 -6.81 -2.44 6.40
C GLU A 55 -6.33 -1.03 6.79
N LEU A 56 -5.15 -0.67 6.30
CA LEU A 56 -4.51 0.62 6.61
C LEU A 56 -4.48 1.49 5.36
N ASP A 57 -5.04 2.69 5.47
CA ASP A 57 -4.77 3.77 4.52
C ASP A 57 -3.63 4.61 5.07
N TRP A 58 -2.64 4.88 4.21
CA TRP A 58 -1.42 5.58 4.58
C TRP A 58 -1.11 6.70 3.58
N ALA A 59 -0.30 7.66 4.01
CA ALA A 59 0.19 8.74 3.18
C ALA A 59 1.69 8.96 3.42
N LYS A 60 2.41 9.37 2.37
CA LYS A 60 3.75 9.93 2.46
C LYS A 60 3.67 11.43 2.24
N ASP A 61 4.16 12.21 3.19
CA ASP A 61 4.28 13.65 2.99
C ASP A 61 5.36 13.94 1.94
N GLY A 62 5.00 14.71 0.91
CA GLY A 62 5.90 15.07 -0.18
C GLY A 62 6.98 16.09 0.20
N VAL A 63 6.83 16.78 1.34
CA VAL A 63 7.82 17.76 1.82
C VAL A 63 8.82 17.11 2.78
N SER A 64 8.34 16.48 3.84
CA SER A 64 9.20 15.84 4.84
C SER A 64 9.66 14.43 4.48
N GLY A 65 8.97 13.76 3.55
CA GLY A 65 9.19 12.35 3.23
C GLY A 65 8.65 11.38 4.28
N GLN A 66 8.02 11.86 5.35
CA GLN A 66 7.52 11.01 6.43
C GLN A 66 6.26 10.25 6.03
N LEU A 67 6.16 9.01 6.52
CA LEU A 67 4.99 8.16 6.38
C LEU A 67 4.01 8.39 7.53
N TYR A 68 2.72 8.27 7.25
CA TYR A 68 1.62 8.41 8.20
C TYR A 68 0.55 7.36 7.94
N VAL A 69 -0.09 6.86 9.00
CA VAL A 69 -1.36 6.14 8.90
C VAL A 69 -2.48 7.17 8.94
N VAL A 70 -3.31 7.21 7.90
CA VAL A 70 -4.45 8.12 7.77
C VAL A 70 -5.72 7.47 8.31
N GLU A 71 -5.92 6.18 8.05
CA GLU A 71 -7.03 5.40 8.56
C GLU A 71 -6.59 3.97 8.87
N ALA A 72 -7.20 3.38 9.89
CA ALA A 72 -7.10 1.96 10.19
C ALA A 72 -8.51 1.41 10.42
N ARG A 73 -8.99 0.58 9.49
CA ARG A 73 -10.35 0.02 9.57
C ARG A 73 -10.32 -1.49 9.49
N PRO A 74 -11.24 -2.20 10.17
CA PRO A 74 -11.26 -3.64 10.06
C PRO A 74 -11.58 -4.10 8.65
N LEU A 75 -10.90 -5.16 8.19
CA LEU A 75 -11.14 -5.68 6.84
C LEU A 75 -12.59 -6.20 6.73
N THR A 76 -13.32 -5.68 5.74
CA THR A 76 -14.76 -5.92 5.57
C THR A 76 -15.08 -7.33 5.04
N PHE A 77 -14.12 -7.99 4.38
CA PHE A 77 -14.26 -9.37 3.92
C PHE A 77 -13.00 -10.17 4.27
N PRO A 78 -13.08 -11.33 4.94
CA PRO A 78 -11.91 -12.16 5.13
C PRO A 78 -11.38 -12.60 3.76
N ALA A 79 -10.13 -12.25 3.45
CA ALA A 79 -9.46 -12.76 2.25
C ALA A 79 -9.54 -14.30 2.25
N ILE A 80 -10.16 -14.86 1.21
CA ILE A 80 -10.25 -16.31 1.02
C ILE A 80 -8.83 -16.81 0.71
N VAL A 81 -8.28 -17.59 1.62
CA VAL A 81 -7.04 -18.33 1.35
C VAL A 81 -7.42 -19.58 0.57
N ILE A 82 -7.21 -19.57 -0.74
CA ILE A 82 -7.29 -20.80 -1.55
C ILE A 82 -5.99 -21.56 -1.31
N SER A 83 -5.99 -22.46 -0.34
CA SER A 83 -4.92 -23.45 -0.21
C SER A 83 -5.10 -24.53 -1.28
N PRO A 84 -4.05 -24.97 -1.98
CA PRO A 84 -4.15 -26.14 -2.84
C PRO A 84 -4.57 -27.35 -1.99
N PRO A 85 -5.36 -28.29 -2.54
CA PRO A 85 -5.73 -29.50 -1.82
C PRO A 85 -4.44 -30.21 -1.36
N SER A 86 -4.44 -30.62 -0.10
CA SER A 86 -3.32 -31.31 0.57
C SER A 86 -2.88 -32.53 -0.26
N GLY A 87 -1.80 -32.39 -1.03
CA GLY A 87 -1.30 -33.46 -1.89
C GLY A 87 -0.45 -33.02 -3.09
N ALA A 88 -0.49 -31.73 -3.49
CA ALA A 88 0.35 -31.25 -4.59
C ALA A 88 1.82 -31.08 -4.15
N ARG A 89 2.64 -32.13 -4.31
CA ARG A 89 4.10 -31.99 -4.34
C ARG A 89 4.47 -31.16 -5.55
N ILE A 90 4.93 -29.93 -5.33
CA ILE A 90 5.65 -29.18 -6.36
C ILE A 90 7.02 -29.86 -6.48
N LEU A 91 7.18 -30.69 -7.51
CA LEU A 91 8.49 -31.16 -7.94
C LEU A 91 9.22 -29.95 -8.55
N GLN A 92 10.21 -29.42 -7.85
CA GLN A 92 11.21 -28.54 -8.45
C GLN A 92 12.28 -29.44 -9.10
N HIS A 93 12.50 -29.24 -10.39
CA HIS A 93 13.74 -29.55 -11.09
C HIS A 93 14.40 -28.23 -11.49
#